data_AF-A0A8T7LSS5-F1
#
_entry.id   AF-A0A8T7LSS5-F1
#
_cell.length_a   1.000
_cell.length_b   1.000
_cell.length_c   1.000
_cell.angle_alpha   90.00
_cell.angle_beta   90.00
_cell.angle_gamma   90.00
#
_symmetry.space_group_name_H-M   'P 1'
#
loop_
_entity.id
_entity.type
_entity.pdbx_description
1 polymer ?
#
loop_
_entity_poly.entity_id
_entity_poly.type
_entity_poly.pdbx_seq_one_letter_code
_entity_poly.pdbx_strand_id
1 'polypeptide(L)'
;MRIKIKRRVRTSSSEQWALFDADVMDENEQPTNIGKADVHYDPEMVFVTMLLWSEFTETLDETTVQQVIDEIMDEITEPVGAAADFSLDFFTPSLKDYKFQTSLEDEEEWDEAEEEEEDEEPHERNGKNPWN
;
A
#
# COMPACT_ATOMS: atom_id res chain seq x y z
N MET A 1 15.17 0.69 3.47
CA MET A 1 13.78 0.90 3.90
C MET A 1 12.91 0.07 2.99
N ARG A 2 12.00 -0.71 3.55
CA ARG A 2 11.07 -1.53 2.78
C ARG A 2 9.65 -1.06 3.07
N ILE A 3 9.04 -0.40 2.10
CA ILE A 3 7.66 0.05 2.21
C ILE A 3 6.72 -1.11 1.92
N LYS A 4 5.79 -1.38 2.85
CA LYS A 4 4.65 -2.26 2.63
C LYS A 4 3.38 -1.44 2.54
N ILE A 5 2.49 -1.84 1.64
CA ILE A 5 1.25 -1.14 1.33
C ILE A 5 0.08 -2.08 1.65
N LYS A 6 -0.90 -1.60 2.42
CA LYS A 6 -2.17 -2.30 2.65
C LYS A 6 -3.31 -1.46 2.10
N ARG A 7 -4.01 -1.97 1.08
CA ARG A 7 -5.24 -1.33 0.57
C ARG A 7 -6.36 -1.52 1.60
N ARG A 8 -6.80 -0.43 2.23
CA ARG A 8 -7.87 -0.40 3.24
C ARG A 8 -9.26 -0.31 2.60
N VAL A 9 -9.38 0.47 1.53
CA VAL A 9 -10.62 0.64 0.78
C VAL A 9 -10.30 0.58 -0.71
N ARG A 10 -11.17 -0.08 -1.48
CA ARG A 10 -11.12 -0.07 -2.95
C ARG A 10 -12.52 0.03 -3.52
N THR A 11 -12.70 1.00 -4.41
CA THR A 11 -13.91 1.19 -5.20
C THR A 11 -13.54 1.18 -6.69
N SER A 12 -14.51 1.37 -7.58
CA SER A 12 -14.26 1.47 -9.01
C SER A 12 -13.41 2.69 -9.42
N SER A 13 -13.33 3.72 -8.58
CA SER A 13 -12.70 5.00 -8.93
C SER A 13 -11.81 5.58 -7.83
N SER A 14 -11.64 4.89 -6.70
CA SER A 14 -10.88 5.42 -5.57
C SER A 14 -10.39 4.31 -4.66
N GLU A 15 -9.23 4.55 -4.04
CA GLU A 15 -8.59 3.64 -3.10
C GLU A 15 -8.05 4.42 -1.88
N GLN A 16 -7.95 3.74 -0.74
CA GLN A 16 -7.23 4.24 0.43
C GLN A 16 -6.16 3.22 0.82
N TRP A 17 -4.93 3.68 0.92
CA TRP A 17 -3.75 2.86 1.18
C TRP A 17 -3.18 3.26 2.53
N ALA A 18 -2.94 2.27 3.39
CA ALA A 18 -2.13 2.45 4.59
C ALA A 18 -0.68 2.05 4.25
N LEU A 19 0.27 2.90 4.68
CA LEU A 19 1.69 2.78 4.36
C LEU A 19 2.45 2.35 5.61
N PHE A 20 3.36 1.39 5.46
CA PHE A 20 4.11 0.81 6.56
C PHE A 20 5.60 0.70 6.23
N ASP A 21 6.45 0.99 7.21
CA ASP A 21 7.87 0.62 7.15
C ASP A 21 8.04 -0.78 7.76
N ALA A 22 8.37 -1.77 6.92
CA ALA A 22 8.53 -3.16 7.34
C ALA A 22 9.88 -3.43 8.02
N ASP A 23 10.81 -2.47 8.01
CA ASP A 23 12.09 -2.60 8.72
C ASP A 23 11.96 -2.11 10.18
N VAL A 24 10.85 -1.47 10.56
CA VAL A 24 10.61 -0.91 11.92
C VAL A 24 9.32 -1.46 12.50
N MET A 25 9.41 -2.12 13.65
CA MET A 25 8.25 -2.67 14.35
C MET A 25 7.73 -1.72 15.43
N ASP A 26 6.41 -1.69 15.62
CA ASP A 26 5.74 -0.97 16.69
C ASP A 26 5.64 -1.82 17.98
N GLU A 27 4.92 -1.31 18.99
CA GLU A 27 4.76 -1.95 20.30
C GLU A 27 4.05 -3.31 20.24
N ASN A 28 3.32 -3.58 19.15
CA ASN A 28 2.56 -4.81 18.92
C ASN A 28 3.28 -5.77 17.96
N GLU A 29 4.58 -5.54 17.72
CA GLU A 29 5.41 -6.29 16.79
C GLU A 29 4.92 -6.23 15.33
N GLN A 30 4.15 -5.19 14.98
CA GLN A 30 3.66 -4.95 13.63
C GLN A 30 4.54 -3.93 12.90
N PRO A 31 4.63 -3.99 11.56
CA PRO A 31 5.25 -2.92 10.79
C PRO A 31 4.70 -1.55 11.17
N THR A 32 5.58 -0.58 11.36
CA THR A 32 5.20 0.75 11.83
C THR A 32 4.40 1.45 10.74
N ASN A 33 3.19 1.92 11.07
CA ASN A 33 2.43 2.77 10.15
C ASN A 33 3.14 4.11 9.98
N ILE A 34 3.52 4.44 8.74
CA ILE A 34 4.23 5.68 8.39
C ILE A 34 3.31 6.71 7.74
N GLY A 35 2.07 6.35 7.44
CA GLY A 35 1.12 7.24 6.82
C GLY A 35 0.00 6.56 6.03
N LYS A 36 -0.61 7.35 5.15
CA LYS A 36 -1.64 6.88 4.21
C LYS A 36 -1.61 7.64 2.89
N ALA A 37 -2.17 7.04 1.85
CA ALA A 37 -2.49 7.70 0.59
C ALA A 37 -3.98 7.51 0.26
N ASP A 38 -4.66 8.58 -0.13
CA ASP A 38 -5.98 8.53 -0.71
C ASP A 38 -5.83 8.76 -2.22
N VAL A 39 -6.33 7.84 -3.04
CA VAL A 39 -6.16 7.80 -4.49
C VAL A 39 -7.52 7.92 -5.16
N HIS A 40 -7.62 8.78 -6.17
CA HIS A 40 -8.78 8.90 -7.04
C HIS A 40 -8.36 8.74 -8.49
N TYR A 41 -8.98 7.77 -9.17
CA TYR A 41 -8.74 7.48 -10.58
C TYR A 41 -9.76 8.22 -11.45
N ASP A 42 -9.25 9.04 -12.37
CA ASP A 42 -9.99 9.61 -13.48
C ASP A 42 -9.44 9.06 -14.80
N PRO A 43 -10.24 8.98 -15.89
CA PRO A 43 -9.74 8.48 -17.18
C PRO A 43 -8.54 9.27 -17.75
N GLU A 44 -8.33 10.52 -17.33
CA GLU A 44 -7.26 11.38 -17.84
C GLU A 44 -6.10 11.55 -16.85
N MET A 45 -6.33 11.34 -15.55
CA MET A 45 -5.34 11.65 -14.51
C MET A 45 -5.57 10.86 -13.22
N VAL A 46 -4.51 10.62 -12.44
CA VAL A 46 -4.60 10.11 -11.07
C VAL A 46 -4.39 11.24 -10.06
N PHE A 47 -5.33 11.39 -9.12
CA PHE A 47 -5.21 12.35 -8.01
C PHE A 47 -4.83 11.61 -6.73
N VAL A 48 -3.74 12.04 -6.11
CA VAL A 48 -3.21 11.42 -4.90
C VAL A 48 -3.06 12.46 -3.81
N THR A 49 -3.63 12.18 -2.64
CA THR A 49 -3.29 12.89 -1.41
C THR A 49 -2.47 11.95 -0.54
N MET A 50 -1.21 12.27 -0.32
CA MET A 50 -0.30 11.47 0.50
C MET A 50 0.00 12.19 1.82
N LEU A 51 -0.16 11.47 2.92
CA LEU A 51 0.22 11.92 4.25
C LEU A 51 1.26 10.96 4.81
N LEU A 52 2.45 11.46 5.09
CA LEU A 52 3.46 10.73 5.85
C LEU A 52 3.64 11.39 7.21
N TRP A 53 3.75 10.63 8.29
CA TRP A 53 3.92 11.22 9.62
C TRP A 53 5.18 12.07 9.67
N SER A 54 5.11 13.25 10.29
CA SER A 54 6.28 14.12 10.45
C SER A 54 7.38 13.37 11.20
N GLU A 55 7.01 12.59 12.21
CA GLU A 55 7.91 11.75 13.00
C GLU A 55 8.69 10.73 12.15
N PHE A 56 8.11 10.26 11.05
CA PHE A 56 8.81 9.42 10.07
C PHE A 56 9.71 10.28 9.18
N THR A 57 9.15 11.30 8.53
CA THR A 57 9.89 12.10 7.54
C THR A 57 11.07 12.89 8.15
N GLU A 58 10.98 13.30 9.41
CA GLU A 58 12.05 14.01 10.13
C GLU A 58 13.28 13.11 10.43
N THR A 59 13.12 11.79 10.38
CA THR A 59 14.23 10.84 10.55
C THR A 59 15.01 10.60 9.25
N LEU A 60 14.49 11.10 8.13
CA LEU A 60 15.02 10.88 6.79
C LEU A 60 15.55 12.18 6.19
N ASP A 61 16.48 12.06 5.26
CA ASP A 61 16.86 13.18 4.41
C ASP A 61 15.85 13.34 3.25
N GLU A 62 15.81 14.54 2.68
CA GLU A 62 14.88 14.91 1.60
C GLU A 62 14.96 13.99 0.38
N THR A 63 16.15 13.46 0.06
CA THR A 63 16.31 12.53 -1.08
C THR A 63 15.64 11.20 -0.80
N THR A 64 15.80 10.69 0.42
CA THR A 64 15.15 9.45 0.85
C THR A 64 13.62 9.62 0.90
N VAL A 65 13.12 10.76 1.37
CA VAL A 65 11.67 11.06 1.34
C VAL A 65 11.15 11.05 -0.11
N GLN A 66 11.86 11.68 -1.04
CA GLN A 66 11.45 11.69 -2.45
C GLN A 66 11.45 10.28 -3.07
N GLN A 67 12.43 9.45 -2.74
CA GLN A 67 12.47 8.04 -3.20
C GLN A 67 11.25 7.26 -2.73
N VAL A 68 10.85 7.43 -1.46
CA VAL A 68 9.63 6.81 -0.93
C VAL A 68 8.39 7.29 -1.68
N ILE A 69 8.29 8.58 -1.97
CA ILE A 69 7.17 9.14 -2.75
C ILE A 69 7.15 8.51 -4.14
N ASP A 70 8.29 8.47 -4.83
CA ASP A 70 8.40 7.92 -6.18
C ASP A 70 8.01 6.43 -6.22
N GLU A 71 8.51 5.62 -5.28
CA GLU A 71 8.14 4.19 -5.17
C GLU A 71 6.64 3.98 -4.95
N ILE A 72 6.01 4.80 -4.10
CA ILE A 72 4.56 4.71 -3.87
C ILE A 72 3.79 5.15 -5.12
N MET A 73 4.23 6.21 -5.80
CA MET A 73 3.56 6.72 -7.00
C MET A 73 3.68 5.75 -8.18
N ASP A 74 4.81 5.05 -8.32
CA ASP A 74 4.97 3.99 -9.32
C ASP A 74 3.94 2.87 -9.10
N GLU A 75 3.76 2.41 -7.86
CA GLU A 75 2.75 1.40 -7.51
C GLU A 75 1.31 1.92 -7.72
N ILE A 76 1.02 3.19 -7.40
CA ILE A 76 -0.31 3.80 -7.59
C ILE A 76 -0.66 3.89 -9.08
N THR A 77 0.31 4.23 -9.92
CA THR A 77 0.07 4.51 -11.35
C THR A 77 0.18 3.26 -12.23
N GLU A 78 0.81 2.17 -11.75
CA GLU A 78 0.94 0.91 -12.48
C GLU A 78 -0.39 0.39 -13.07
N PRO A 79 -1.53 0.37 -12.33
CA PRO A 79 -2.80 -0.15 -12.86
C PRO A 79 -3.38 0.69 -14.00
N VAL A 80 -3.04 1.97 -14.08
CA VAL A 80 -3.47 2.91 -15.14
C VAL A 80 -2.50 2.84 -16.33
N GLY A 81 -1.27 2.40 -16.08
CA GLY A 81 -0.17 2.30 -17.04
C GLY A 81 0.79 3.48 -16.95
N ALA A 82 2.03 3.24 -17.40
CA ALA A 82 3.19 4.13 -17.23
C ALA A 82 3.11 5.54 -17.86
N ALA A 83 1.98 5.92 -18.45
CA ALA A 83 1.76 7.22 -19.10
C ALA A 83 0.63 8.04 -18.45
N ALA A 84 0.12 7.63 -17.30
CA ALA A 84 -0.88 8.40 -16.57
C ALA A 84 -0.26 9.69 -16.03
N ASP A 85 -0.83 10.84 -16.40
CA ASP A 85 -0.55 12.08 -15.68
C ASP A 85 -1.06 11.93 -14.24
N PHE A 86 -0.38 12.57 -13.29
CA PHE A 86 -0.81 12.56 -11.90
C PHE A 86 -0.71 13.95 -11.25
N SER A 87 -1.49 14.14 -10.20
CA SER A 87 -1.39 15.25 -9.26
C SER A 87 -1.22 14.71 -7.85
N LEU A 88 -0.19 15.20 -7.14
CA LEU A 88 0.12 14.79 -5.78
C LEU A 88 0.03 15.99 -4.83
N ASP A 89 -0.87 15.91 -3.87
CA ASP A 89 -0.86 16.75 -2.67
C ASP A 89 -0.14 16.00 -1.54
N PHE A 90 0.99 16.53 -1.07
CA PHE A 90 1.82 15.89 -0.03
C PHE A 90 1.81 16.69 1.28
N PHE A 91 1.54 15.99 2.38
CA PHE A 91 1.50 16.57 3.72
C PHE A 91 2.29 15.74 4.73
N THR A 92 2.86 16.42 5.72
CA THR A 92 3.56 15.80 6.86
C THR A 92 2.89 16.12 8.20
N PRO A 93 1.70 15.55 8.50
CA PRO A 93 1.05 15.78 9.79
C PRO A 93 1.83 15.14 10.95
N SER A 94 1.76 15.74 12.14
CA SER A 94 2.35 15.16 13.35
C SER A 94 1.35 14.26 14.07
N LEU A 95 1.85 13.14 14.59
CA LEU A 95 1.12 12.24 15.49
C LEU A 95 0.69 12.91 16.79
N LYS A 96 1.36 13.97 17.23
CA LYS A 96 1.05 14.70 18.47
C LYS A 96 -0.41 15.20 18.52
N ASP A 97 -0.93 15.63 17.38
CA ASP A 97 -2.28 16.19 17.26
C ASP A 97 -3.23 15.24 16.50
N TYR A 98 -2.78 14.03 16.17
CA TYR A 98 -3.56 13.03 15.46
C TYR A 98 -4.74 12.54 16.31
N LYS A 99 -5.90 12.43 15.68
CA LYS A 99 -7.13 11.91 16.28
C LYS A 99 -7.80 10.98 15.31
N PHE A 100 -8.01 9.72 15.72
CA PHE A 100 -8.77 8.75 14.97
C PHE A 100 -10.16 8.57 15.59
N GLN A 101 -11.18 8.48 14.75
CA GLN A 101 -12.53 8.15 15.15
C GLN A 101 -13.11 7.19 14.13
N THR A 102 -13.64 6.06 14.60
CA THR A 102 -14.35 5.08 13.77
C THR A 102 -15.67 4.71 14.45
N SER A 103 -16.67 4.36 13.64
CA SER A 103 -17.92 3.78 14.13
C SER A 103 -17.89 2.26 14.23
N LEU A 104 -16.76 1.64 13.86
CA LEU A 104 -16.57 0.20 13.92
C LEU A 104 -16.18 -0.21 15.35
N GLU A 105 -16.74 -1.33 15.80
CA GLU A 105 -16.37 -1.95 17.07
C GLU A 105 -15.11 -2.79 16.81
N ASP A 106 -13.94 -2.25 17.17
CA ASP A 106 -12.58 -2.82 17.07
C ASP A 106 -12.23 -3.54 15.74
N GLU A 107 -11.54 -2.84 14.83
CA GLU A 107 -10.98 -3.47 13.61
C GLU A 107 -9.71 -4.27 13.94
N GLU A 108 -9.67 -5.50 13.39
CA GLU A 108 -8.55 -6.44 13.41
C GLU A 108 -7.20 -5.77 13.14
N GLU A 109 -6.21 -6.12 13.97
CA GLU A 109 -4.80 -5.77 13.80
C GLU A 109 -4.26 -6.30 12.47
N TRP A 110 -3.02 -5.96 12.16
CA TRP A 110 -2.36 -6.30 10.91
C TRP A 110 -2.14 -7.82 10.82
N ASP A 111 -3.17 -8.58 10.44
CA ASP A 111 -3.02 -9.98 10.09
C ASP A 111 -2.24 -10.03 8.78
N GLU A 112 -1.01 -10.53 8.85
CA GLU A 112 -0.28 -11.02 7.68
C GLU A 112 -1.15 -12.10 7.04
N ALA A 113 -1.92 -11.71 6.02
CA ALA A 113 -2.53 -12.68 5.14
C ALA A 113 -1.36 -13.45 4.51
N GLU A 114 -1.18 -14.69 4.97
CA GLU A 114 -0.22 -15.67 4.48
C GLU A 114 -0.19 -15.61 2.96
N GLU A 115 1.02 -15.52 2.40
CA GLU A 115 1.26 -15.81 1.00
C GLU A 115 0.68 -17.21 0.71
N GLU A 116 -0.46 -17.28 0.03
CA GLU A 116 -0.81 -18.51 -0.67
C GLU A 116 0.23 -18.68 -1.78
N GLU A 117 1.33 -19.37 -1.46
CA GLU A 117 2.10 -20.10 -2.46
C GLU A 117 1.12 -21.09 -3.11
N GLU A 118 0.51 -20.71 -4.24
CA GLU A 118 0.00 -21.69 -5.20
C GLU A 118 1.22 -22.45 -5.74
N ASP A 119 1.60 -23.50 -5.01
CA ASP A 119 2.48 -24.55 -5.50
C ASP A 119 1.94 -25.04 -6.86
N GLU A 120 2.66 -24.68 -7.92
CA GLU A 120 2.48 -25.24 -9.25
C GLU A 120 2.67 -26.76 -9.19
N GLU A 121 1.60 -27.56 -9.17
CA GLU A 121 1.72 -28.98 -9.49
C GLU A 121 1.86 -29.16 -11.02
N PRO A 122 2.98 -29.71 -11.53
CA PRO A 122 3.09 -30.06 -12.93
C PRO A 122 2.28 -31.34 -13.16
N HIS A 123 1.12 -31.23 -13.82
CA HIS A 123 0.39 -32.40 -14.27
C HIS A 123 1.24 -33.23 -15.25
N GLU A 124 1.81 -34.32 -14.74
CA GLU A 124 2.48 -35.35 -15.51
C GLU A 124 1.54 -35.90 -16.59
N ARG A 125 2.01 -35.82 -17.84
CA ARG A 125 1.50 -36.66 -18.93
C ARG A 125 1.67 -38.12 -18.54
N ASN A 126 0.57 -38.81 -18.27
CA ASN A 126 0.56 -40.26 -18.40
C ASN A 126 -0.64 -40.73 -19.20
N GLY A 127 -0.35 -41.23 -20.40
CA GLY A 127 -1.33 -41.77 -21.30
C GLY A 127 -1.99 -43.03 -20.74
N LYS A 128 -3.29 -43.12 -20.94
CA LYS A 128 -3.99 -44.36 -21.30
C LYS A 128 -5.37 -43.96 -21.79
N ASN A 129 -5.62 -44.23 -23.07
CA ASN A 129 -6.91 -44.14 -23.72
C ASN A 129 -7.75 -45.35 -23.27
N PRO A 130 -8.89 -45.21 -22.59
CA PRO A 130 -9.92 -46.22 -22.62
C PRO A 130 -11.03 -45.77 -23.58
N TRP A 131 -11.66 -46.73 -24.26
CA TRP A 131 -12.79 -46.58 -25.18
C TRP A 131 -12.42 -46.39 -26.67
N ASN A 132 -12.69 -47.48 -27.42
CA ASN A 132 -13.29 -47.54 -28.77
C ASN A 132 -12.84 -46.56 -29.85
#